data_AF-A0A972UJM2-F1
#
_entry.id   AF-A0A972UJM2-F1
#
_cell.length_a   1.000
_cell.length_b   1.000
_cell.length_c   1.000
_cell.angle_alpha   90.00
_cell.angle_beta   90.00
_cell.angle_gamma   90.00
#
_symmetry.space_group_name_H-M   'P 1'
#
loop_
_entity.id
_entity.type
_entity.pdbx_description
1 polymer ?
#
loop_
_entity_poly.entity_id
_entity_poly.type
_entity_poly.pdbx_seq_one_letter_code
_entity_poly.pdbx_strand_id
1 'polypeptide(L)'
;VTLGPKGLVAEGPKGKTIAPPDAMISGYWNMATVKKTELIDSENAALVPIKVLGGEAVRLAIGDRKYDTRHFRITGELAQELWYGADGLLIKTRAVGSDGSIIDTDRK
;
A
#
# COMPACT_ATOMS: atom_id res chain seq x y z
N VAL A 1 -0.87 11.15 -12.42
CA VAL A 1 0.52 11.53 -12.07
C VAL A 1 1.29 11.79 -13.35
N THR A 2 2.06 12.87 -13.43
CA THR A 2 2.94 13.22 -14.56
C THR A 2 4.35 13.54 -14.05
N LEU A 3 5.38 13.47 -14.91
CA LEU A 3 6.74 13.86 -14.53
C LEU A 3 6.93 15.36 -14.77
N GLY A 4 7.36 16.09 -13.74
CA GLY A 4 7.71 17.51 -13.80
C GLY A 4 9.20 17.76 -13.50
N PRO A 5 9.68 19.01 -13.65
CA PRO A 5 11.09 19.35 -13.49
C PRO A 5 11.69 19.07 -12.11
N LYS A 6 10.83 18.94 -11.08
CA LYS A 6 11.22 18.78 -9.67
C LYS A 6 10.77 17.44 -9.06
N GLY A 7 10.11 16.56 -9.82
CA GLY A 7 9.55 15.31 -9.30
C GLY A 7 8.26 14.87 -10.01
N LEU A 8 7.55 13.91 -9.42
CA LEU A 8 6.24 13.49 -9.87
C LEU A 8 5.18 14.51 -9.45
N VAL A 9 4.37 14.98 -10.38
CA VAL A 9 3.21 15.83 -10.12
C VAL A 9 1.98 14.95 -9.99
N ALA A 10 1.43 14.88 -8.79
CA ALA A 10 0.14 14.25 -8.50
C ALA A 10 -0.93 15.33 -8.41
N GLU A 11 -2.10 15.08 -9.03
CA GLU A 11 -3.22 16.03 -9.04
C GLU A 11 -4.45 15.31 -8.47
N GLY A 12 -5.16 15.99 -7.58
CA GLY A 12 -6.36 15.47 -6.92
C GLY A 12 -7.29 16.59 -6.48
N PRO A 13 -8.41 16.27 -5.79
CA PRO A 13 -9.43 17.25 -5.38
C PRO A 13 -8.91 18.40 -4.52
N LYS A 14 -7.79 18.22 -3.81
CA LYS A 14 -7.17 19.24 -2.95
C LYS A 14 -6.07 20.06 -3.66
N GLY A 15 -5.82 19.82 -4.95
CA GLY A 15 -4.80 20.52 -5.73
C GLY A 15 -3.68 19.61 -6.23
N LYS A 16 -2.49 20.19 -6.41
CA LYS A 16 -1.32 19.49 -6.92
C LYS A 16 -0.26 19.28 -5.84
N THR A 17 0.35 18.11 -5.84
CA THR A 17 1.46 17.73 -4.96
C THR A 17 2.67 17.38 -5.83
N ILE A 18 3.85 17.86 -5.43
CA ILE A 18 5.12 17.40 -6.02
C ILE A 18 5.69 16.33 -5.09
N ALA A 19 5.80 15.11 -5.60
CA ALA A 19 6.36 13.97 -4.90
C ALA A 19 7.73 13.59 -5.46
N PRO A 20 8.55 12.85 -4.69
CA PRO A 20 9.79 12.27 -5.21
C PRO A 20 9.58 11.49 -6.53
N PRO A 21 10.57 11.45 -7.42
CA PRO A 21 10.50 10.72 -8.69
C PRO A 21 10.15 9.23 -8.55
N ASP A 22 10.50 8.64 -7.40
CA ASP A 22 10.29 7.23 -7.07
C ASP A 22 9.13 7.03 -6.06
N ALA A 23 8.32 8.07 -5.81
CA ALA A 23 7.16 7.97 -4.94
C ALA A 23 6.15 6.96 -5.49
N MET A 24 5.50 6.23 -4.59
CA MET A 24 4.52 5.21 -4.93
C MET A 24 3.14 5.63 -4.49
N ILE A 25 2.13 5.27 -5.28
CA ILE A 25 0.72 5.48 -4.91
C ILE A 25 0.27 4.44 -3.88
N SER A 26 -0.69 4.79 -3.02
CA SER A 26 -1.31 3.89 -2.02
C SER A 26 -2.22 2.80 -2.60
N GLY A 27 -1.86 2.26 -3.77
CA GLY A 27 -2.54 1.13 -4.40
C GLY A 27 -1.97 -0.24 -4.00
N TYR A 28 -0.82 -0.27 -3.30
CA TYR A 28 -0.18 -1.44 -2.68
C TYR A 28 0.16 -2.65 -3.57
N TRP A 29 -0.19 -2.63 -4.86
CA TRP A 29 0.01 -3.76 -5.79
C TRP A 29 1.48 -4.18 -5.96
N ASN A 30 2.43 -3.26 -5.75
CA ASN A 30 3.85 -3.50 -5.91
C ASN A 30 4.52 -3.62 -4.54
N MET A 31 5.22 -4.74 -4.31
CA MET A 31 5.93 -5.00 -3.06
C MET A 31 7.00 -3.93 -2.74
N ALA A 32 7.48 -3.15 -3.71
CA ALA A 32 8.37 -2.02 -3.45
C ALA A 32 7.78 -0.98 -2.47
N THR A 33 6.45 -0.95 -2.30
CA THR A 33 5.76 -0.09 -1.33
C THR A 33 6.28 -0.30 0.10
N VAL A 34 6.63 -1.54 0.48
CA VAL A 34 7.11 -1.85 1.84
C VAL A 34 8.47 -1.24 2.17
N LYS A 35 9.15 -0.67 1.16
CA LYS A 35 10.45 0.01 1.30
C LYS A 35 10.32 1.53 1.37
N LYS A 36 9.11 2.07 1.27
CA LYS A 36 8.86 3.51 1.23
C LYS A 36 8.55 4.05 2.63
N THR A 37 8.88 5.32 2.83
CA THR A 37 8.59 6.09 4.05
C THR A 37 7.44 7.07 3.84
N GLU A 38 6.99 7.24 2.59
CA GLU A 38 5.87 8.08 2.21
C GLU A 38 5.19 7.51 0.96
N LEU A 39 3.89 7.76 0.83
CA LEU A 39 3.09 7.37 -0.33
C LEU A 39 2.26 8.55 -0.82
N ILE A 40 1.93 8.53 -2.11
CA ILE A 40 0.90 9.39 -2.66
C ILE A 40 -0.44 8.73 -2.35
N ASP A 41 -1.25 9.37 -1.51
CA ASP A 41 -2.62 8.98 -1.23
C ASP A 41 -3.44 9.01 -2.53
N SER A 42 -3.97 7.86 -2.92
CA SER A 42 -4.76 7.70 -4.14
C SER A 42 -6.09 8.46 -4.11
N GLU A 43 -6.63 8.80 -2.94
CA GLU A 43 -7.92 9.50 -2.85
C GLU A 43 -7.80 11.00 -3.12
N ASN A 44 -6.71 11.62 -2.67
CA ASN A 44 -6.58 13.07 -2.65
C ASN A 44 -5.26 13.61 -3.21
N ALA A 45 -4.35 12.74 -3.66
CA ALA A 45 -3.03 13.05 -4.18
C ALA A 45 -2.05 13.70 -3.16
N ALA A 46 -2.34 13.65 -1.85
CA ALA A 46 -1.42 14.11 -0.82
C ALA A 46 -0.24 13.14 -0.67
N LEU A 47 0.93 13.67 -0.35
CA LEU A 47 2.09 12.87 0.03
C LEU A 47 2.04 12.64 1.54
N VAL A 48 1.82 11.40 1.95
CA VAL A 48 1.55 11.03 3.34
C VAL A 48 2.70 10.17 3.89
N PRO A 49 3.23 10.49 5.08
CA PRO A 49 4.26 9.69 5.71
C PRO A 49 3.66 8.36 6.19
N ILE A 50 4.44 7.29 6.04
CA ILE A 50 4.07 5.94 6.48
C ILE A 50 5.20 5.30 7.26
N LYS A 51 4.83 4.35 8.13
CA LYS A 51 5.77 3.43 8.76
C LYS A 51 5.36 2.01 8.43
N VAL A 52 6.30 1.24 7.91
CA VAL A 52 6.13 -0.18 7.58
C VAL A 52 6.76 -1.03 8.68
N LEU A 53 6.02 -2.02 9.15
CA LEU A 53 6.43 -3.00 10.15
C LEU A 53 6.25 -4.42 9.59
N GLY A 54 7.01 -5.38 10.13
CA GLY A 54 6.86 -6.80 9.81
C GLY A 54 7.78 -7.29 8.68
N GLY A 55 7.27 -8.22 7.88
CA GLY A 55 7.98 -8.97 6.84
C GLY A 55 8.14 -10.45 7.17
N GLU A 56 7.47 -10.92 8.23
CA GLU A 56 7.45 -12.30 8.69
C GLU A 56 6.77 -13.23 7.69
N ALA A 57 7.25 -14.47 7.63
CA ALA A 57 6.64 -15.51 6.80
C ALA A 57 5.33 -15.97 7.44
N VAL A 58 4.24 -15.93 6.66
CA VAL A 58 2.91 -16.35 7.07
C VAL A 58 2.32 -17.23 5.98
N ARG A 59 1.80 -18.40 6.37
CA ARG A 59 1.02 -19.25 5.47
C ARG A 59 -0.45 -18.86 5.56
N LEU A 60 -1.00 -18.38 4.46
CA LEU A 60 -2.43 -18.04 4.34
C LEU A 60 -3.19 -19.16 3.63
N ALA A 61 -4.42 -19.40 4.08
CA ALA A 61 -5.40 -20.18 3.35
C ALA A 61 -6.52 -19.25 2.90
N ILE A 62 -6.78 -19.20 1.58
CA ILE A 62 -7.85 -18.41 0.97
C ILE A 62 -8.63 -19.35 0.06
N GLY A 63 -9.86 -19.70 0.48
CA GLY A 63 -10.59 -20.82 -0.11
C GLY A 63 -9.78 -22.12 -0.03
N ASP A 64 -9.70 -22.84 -1.14
CA ASP A 64 -8.93 -24.10 -1.23
C ASP A 64 -7.43 -23.89 -1.50
N ARG A 65 -6.99 -22.64 -1.70
CA ARG A 65 -5.60 -22.31 -2.03
C ARG A 65 -4.81 -21.94 -0.78
N LYS A 66 -3.58 -22.42 -0.73
CA LYS A 66 -2.60 -22.05 0.29
C LYS A 66 -1.50 -21.20 -0.33
N TYR A 67 -1.15 -20.11 0.33
CA TYR A 67 -0.12 -19.18 -0.12
C TYR A 67 0.95 -19.04 0.96
N ASP A 68 2.21 -19.18 0.55
CA ASP A 68 3.34 -18.80 1.37
C ASP A 68 3.61 -17.30 1.13
N THR A 69 3.43 -16.50 2.18
CA THR A 69 3.41 -15.03 2.09
C THR A 69 4.35 -14.38 3.08
N ARG A 70 4.65 -13.09 2.86
CA ARG A 70 5.23 -12.18 3.83
C ARG A 70 4.19 -11.15 4.24
N HIS A 71 3.97 -11.00 5.53
CA HIS A 71 3.00 -10.06 6.08
C HIS A 71 3.66 -8.75 6.50
N PHE A 72 3.06 -7.62 6.16
CA PHE A 72 3.52 -6.28 6.52
C PHE A 72 2.35 -5.46 7.05
N ARG A 73 2.63 -4.58 8.01
CA ARG A 73 1.68 -3.59 8.53
C ARG A 73 2.19 -2.19 8.23
N ILE A 74 1.40 -1.44 7.46
CA ILE A 74 1.53 -0.01 7.25
C ILE A 74 0.76 0.71 8.35
N THR A 75 1.40 1.70 8.96
CA THR A 75 0.86 2.56 10.02
C THR A 75 1.12 4.03 9.71
N GLY A 76 0.33 4.92 10.31
CA GLY A 76 0.37 6.35 10.06
C GLY A 76 -1.01 6.86 9.68
N GLU A 77 -1.07 7.84 8.77
CA GLU A 77 -2.33 8.32 8.19
C GLU A 77 -2.99 7.26 7.30
N LEU A 78 -2.18 6.40 6.68
CA LEU A 78 -2.63 5.17 6.02
C LEU A 78 -2.42 3.99 6.97
N ALA A 79 -3.47 3.19 7.18
CA ALA A 79 -3.43 1.98 7.99
C ALA A 79 -3.87 0.78 7.14
N GLN A 80 -2.92 -0.08 6.80
CA GLN A 80 -3.15 -1.24 5.92
C GLN A 80 -2.28 -2.41 6.34
N GLU A 81 -2.84 -3.62 6.33
CA GLU A 81 -2.09 -4.87 6.40
C GLU A 81 -2.01 -5.48 4.99
N LEU A 82 -0.82 -5.97 4.64
CA LEU A 82 -0.48 -6.44 3.29
C LEU A 82 0.19 -7.81 3.37
N TRP A 83 -0.25 -8.74 2.53
CA TRP A 83 0.39 -10.04 2.37
C TRP A 83 0.86 -10.20 0.93
N TYR A 84 2.18 -10.29 0.76
CA TYR A 84 2.79 -10.56 -0.55
C TYR A 84 3.21 -12.02 -0.65
N GLY A 85 2.93 -12.66 -1.78
CA GLY A 85 3.43 -13.98 -2.10
C GLY A 85 4.96 -13.99 -2.30
N ALA A 86 5.54 -15.19 -2.37
CA ALA A 86 6.97 -15.36 -2.65
C ALA A 86 7.41 -14.76 -4.02
N ASP A 87 6.47 -14.64 -4.96
CA ASP A 87 6.62 -14.00 -6.27
C ASP A 87 6.50 -12.46 -6.23
N GLY A 88 6.26 -11.88 -5.05
CA GLY A 88 6.09 -10.43 -4.86
C GLY A 88 4.70 -9.92 -5.23
N LEU A 89 3.76 -10.80 -5.60
CA LEU A 89 2.38 -10.39 -5.89
C LEU A 89 1.60 -10.15 -4.61
N LEU A 90 0.75 -9.12 -4.60
CA LEU A 90 -0.18 -8.88 -3.50
C LEU A 90 -1.26 -9.97 -3.50
N ILE A 91 -1.36 -10.70 -2.39
CA ILE A 91 -2.28 -11.83 -2.20
C ILE A 91 -3.50 -11.42 -1.38
N LYS A 92 -3.29 -10.61 -0.34
CA LYS A 92 -4.35 -10.14 0.54
C LYS A 92 -4.04 -8.74 1.04
N THR A 93 -5.09 -7.98 1.29
CA THR A 93 -5.03 -6.78 2.12
C THR A 93 -6.09 -6.82 3.21
N ARG A 94 -5.82 -6.11 4.30
CA ARG A 94 -6.80 -5.84 5.35
C ARG A 94 -6.69 -4.40 5.80
N ALA A 95 -7.83 -3.74 5.95
CA ALA A 95 -7.95 -2.40 6.53
C ALA A 95 -9.02 -2.39 7.62
N VAL A 96 -8.95 -1.42 8.52
CA VAL A 96 -10.03 -1.12 9.46
C VAL A 96 -10.63 0.22 9.04
N GLY A 97 -11.90 0.20 8.65
CA GLY A 97 -12.65 1.40 8.31
C GLY A 97 -12.82 2.33 9.51
N SER A 98 -13.15 3.60 9.26
CA SER A 98 -13.39 4.59 10.33
C SER A 98 -14.56 4.22 11.24
N ASP A 99 -15.48 3.39 10.75
CA ASP A 99 -16.61 2.81 11.50
C ASP A 99 -16.25 1.54 12.27
N GLY A 100 -14.98 1.12 12.26
CA GLY A 100 -14.49 -0.11 12.88
C GLY A 100 -14.73 -1.37 12.06
N SER A 101 -15.32 -1.27 10.86
CA SER A 101 -15.49 -2.41 9.96
C SER A 101 -14.13 -2.96 9.50
N ILE A 102 -14.06 -4.27 9.30
CA ILE A 102 -12.87 -4.93 8.72
C ILE A 102 -13.11 -5.09 7.22
N ILE A 103 -12.21 -4.52 6.43
CA ILE A 103 -12.24 -4.62 4.97
C ILE A 103 -11.11 -5.55 4.55
N ASP A 104 -11.47 -6.77 4.17
CA ASP A 104 -10.55 -7.75 3.60
C ASP A 104 -10.71 -7.78 2.08
N THR A 105 -9.58 -7.80 1.36
CA THR A 105 -9.57 -8.02 -0.09
C THR A 105 -8.55 -9.08 -0.42
N ASP A 106 -9.01 -10.14 -1.08
CA ASP A 106 -8.21 -11.30 -1.45
C ASP A 106 -8.04 -11.36 -2.96
N ARG A 107 -6.87 -11.84 -3.39
CA ARG A 107 -6.66 -12.22 -4.79
C ARG A 107 -7.53 -13.43 -5.11
N LYS A 108 -8.38 -13.30 -6.13
CA LYS A 108 -9.19 -14.40 -6.69
C LYS A 108 -8.30 -15.44 -7.40
#